data_AF-A0A220VEU4-F1
#
_entry.id   AF-A0A220VEU4-F1
#
_cell.length_a   1.000
_cell.length_b   1.000
_cell.length_c   1.000
_cell.angle_alpha   90.00
_cell.angle_beta   90.00
_cell.angle_gamma   90.00
#
_symmetry.space_group_name_H-M   'P 1'
#
loop_
_entity.id
_entity.type
_entity.pdbx_description
1 polymer ?
#
loop_
_entity_poly.entity_id
_entity_poly.type
_entity_poly.pdbx_seq_one_letter_code
_entity_poly.pdbx_strand_id
1 'polypeptide(L)'
;MRLVIIISSIFLTTCSYASCYIKANHNEVVMKNCTNTTITHSSSTVKQEKANLLPILKMNNLNAIQIKMDNSSIDGINWKNTNISNSYIKKSTFNSPQLLKVTFNKLRLDDTKFIKPSFQSSRFIDVSLLKGSYIESQIQDSTLSNTNIEQSDFEGASIINSKIKGSLNKVNFIHSKWLNVSLLGTFSGDYSHSQFENMQLNDSTINQGKFSKSTLKNVIINKSTLNQVDFSNSKIFKLASTSNTLNQNNFSNSEIKDFNINKTFINGGSFHNSTFDGNINNSTINGATFSSSIVKKISANNTIFNKVNFSKSKLFQFSITSGSLNDNNFSNSQIKDFNINKAHLNGGNFDNTTFDGNFNFKDADLCKVNFKNASIKNLKAFNQSLKLAKSLCQVTLPDGKFVNVNCQPSNFCYKQENNNQDNIQDWSDFNKNVQENK
;
A
#
# COMPACT_ATOMS: atom_id res chain seq x y z
N MET A 1 54.73 -11.65 4.69
CA MET A 1 54.86 -12.66 5.77
C MET A 1 53.48 -13.26 6.03
N ARG A 2 53.26 -14.56 5.77
CA ARG A 2 52.04 -15.25 6.23
C ARG A 2 52.29 -15.68 7.67
N LEU A 3 51.78 -14.91 8.62
CA LEU A 3 51.84 -15.29 10.03
C LEU A 3 50.57 -16.10 10.34
N VAL A 4 50.73 -17.41 10.50
CA VAL A 4 49.65 -18.27 11.01
C VAL A 4 49.80 -18.31 12.52
N ILE A 5 48.98 -17.53 13.23
CA ILE A 5 48.91 -17.59 14.70
C ILE A 5 47.82 -18.60 15.04
N ILE A 6 48.23 -19.74 15.62
CA ILE A 6 47.33 -20.71 16.24
C ILE A 6 47.42 -20.46 17.75
N ILE A 7 46.46 -19.72 18.30
CA ILE A 7 46.27 -19.62 19.75
C ILE A 7 44.88 -20.21 20.00
N SER A 8 44.85 -21.30 20.78
CA SER A 8 43.66 -22.03 21.27
C SER A 8 42.34 -21.68 20.55
N SER A 9 41.93 -22.53 19.61
CA SER A 9 40.68 -22.44 18.82
C SER A 9 40.52 -21.22 17.90
N ILE A 10 41.55 -20.39 17.72
CA ILE A 10 41.54 -19.23 16.82
C ILE A 10 42.54 -19.43 15.68
N PHE A 11 42.04 -19.45 14.44
CA PHE A 11 42.86 -19.55 13.22
C PHE A 11 42.90 -18.20 12.50
N LEU A 12 44.00 -17.47 12.68
CA LEU A 12 44.36 -16.27 11.93
C LEU A 12 45.28 -16.64 10.76
N THR A 13 44.81 -16.47 9.52
CA THR A 13 45.54 -16.97 8.34
C THR A 13 46.37 -15.91 7.61
N THR A 14 46.08 -14.61 7.80
CA THR A 14 46.82 -13.50 7.15
C THR A 14 46.73 -12.21 7.98
N CYS A 15 47.85 -11.52 8.24
CA CYS A 15 47.88 -10.07 8.48
C CYS A 15 49.02 -9.46 7.66
N SER A 16 48.78 -8.38 6.92
CA SER A 16 49.71 -7.86 5.92
C SER A 16 50.27 -6.47 6.20
N TYR A 17 50.31 -6.01 7.45
CA TYR A 17 50.82 -4.67 7.77
C TYR A 17 51.79 -4.64 8.95
N ALA A 18 52.86 -3.84 8.86
CA ALA A 18 53.92 -3.73 9.87
C ALA A 18 53.45 -3.10 11.20
N SER A 19 52.30 -2.40 11.20
CA SER A 19 51.66 -1.82 12.39
C SER A 19 50.46 -2.62 12.91
N CYS A 20 50.22 -3.82 12.35
CA CYS A 20 49.17 -4.74 12.77
C CYS A 20 49.47 -5.30 14.16
N TYR A 21 48.68 -4.91 15.16
CA TYR A 21 48.75 -5.49 16.50
C TYR A 21 47.58 -6.45 16.71
N ILE A 22 47.89 -7.73 16.87
CA ILE A 22 46.91 -8.77 17.22
C ILE A 22 47.28 -9.31 18.60
N LYS A 23 46.40 -9.12 19.58
CA LYS A 23 46.49 -9.79 20.89
C LYS A 23 45.34 -10.76 21.02
N ALA A 24 45.63 -12.05 20.98
CA ALA A 24 44.66 -13.10 21.24
C ALA A 24 44.94 -13.75 22.60
N ASN A 25 43.91 -13.90 23.42
CA ASN A 25 43.89 -14.77 24.59
C ASN A 25 42.63 -15.66 24.53
N HIS A 26 42.46 -16.56 25.51
CA HIS A 26 41.32 -17.50 25.55
C HIS A 26 39.95 -16.80 25.46
N ASN A 27 39.84 -15.55 25.92
CA ASN A 27 38.58 -14.82 26.04
C ASN A 27 38.40 -13.74 24.97
N GLU A 28 39.48 -13.24 24.37
CA GLU A 28 39.46 -12.03 23.54
C GLU A 28 40.56 -12.01 22.46
N VAL A 29 40.19 -11.60 21.25
CA VAL A 29 41.07 -11.20 20.15
C VAL A 29 40.95 -9.69 19.95
N VAL A 30 41.99 -8.95 20.29
CA VAL A 30 42.11 -7.51 20.03
C VAL A 30 42.92 -7.31 18.76
N MET A 31 42.34 -6.62 17.80
CA MET A 31 43.01 -6.19 16.57
C MET A 31 43.10 -4.67 16.52
N LYS A 32 44.32 -4.13 16.34
CA LYS A 32 44.57 -2.71 16.09
C LYS A 32 45.37 -2.55 14.80
N ASN A 33 44.90 -1.67 13.90
CA ASN A 33 45.54 -1.37 12.61
C ASN A 33 45.79 -2.59 11.70
N CYS A 34 44.97 -3.64 11.81
CA CYS A 34 45.11 -4.85 11.00
C CYS A 34 44.34 -4.70 9.67
N THR A 35 45.00 -4.89 8.52
CA THR A 35 44.35 -4.97 7.19
C THR A 35 44.45 -6.40 6.62
N ASN A 36 43.46 -6.81 5.82
CA ASN A 36 43.36 -8.16 5.21
C ASN A 36 43.43 -9.32 6.22
N THR A 37 42.72 -9.18 7.34
CA THR A 37 42.66 -10.22 8.36
C THR A 37 41.51 -11.17 8.10
N THR A 38 41.81 -12.46 8.00
CA THR A 38 40.80 -13.51 7.96
C THR A 38 40.77 -14.25 9.28
N ILE A 39 39.61 -14.27 9.93
CA ILE A 39 39.34 -15.09 11.12
C ILE A 39 38.41 -16.21 10.66
N THR A 40 38.88 -17.46 10.73
CA THR A 40 38.13 -18.62 10.23
C THR A 40 37.43 -19.43 11.31
N HIS A 41 37.89 -19.31 12.56
CA HIS A 41 37.29 -19.94 13.73
C HIS A 41 37.63 -19.09 14.96
N SER A 42 36.65 -18.79 15.82
CA SER A 42 36.86 -18.21 17.14
C SER A 42 35.62 -18.42 18.01
N SER A 43 35.80 -18.93 19.23
CA SER A 43 34.80 -18.91 20.30
C SER A 43 34.95 -17.71 21.25
N SER A 44 35.94 -16.85 21.01
CA SER A 44 36.32 -15.71 21.86
C SER A 44 35.72 -14.38 21.37
N THR A 45 35.72 -13.35 22.23
CA THR A 45 35.29 -11.98 21.88
C THR A 45 36.26 -11.35 20.87
N VAL A 46 35.77 -10.64 19.85
CA VAL A 46 36.63 -9.90 18.89
C VAL A 46 36.48 -8.40 19.11
N LYS A 47 37.54 -7.71 19.54
CA LYS A 47 37.55 -6.24 19.68
C LYS A 47 38.42 -5.60 18.59
N GLN A 48 37.86 -4.59 17.92
CA GLN A 48 38.61 -3.74 16.99
C GLN A 48 38.49 -2.28 17.46
N GLU A 49 39.60 -1.71 17.93
CA GLU A 49 39.66 -0.34 18.45
C GLU A 49 40.35 0.60 17.45
N LYS A 50 39.67 1.70 17.09
CA LYS A 50 40.21 2.81 16.26
C LYS A 50 40.96 2.35 15.00
N ALA A 51 40.24 1.75 14.05
CA ALA A 51 40.77 1.52 12.71
C ALA A 51 40.44 2.73 11.82
N ASN A 52 41.39 3.66 11.70
CA ASN A 52 41.41 4.58 10.57
C ASN A 52 42.28 3.91 9.49
N LEU A 53 41.65 3.48 8.39
CA LEU A 53 42.20 2.98 7.12
C LEU A 53 41.97 1.48 6.83
N LEU A 54 41.08 1.26 5.85
CA LEU A 54 41.01 0.16 4.85
C LEU A 54 41.28 -1.30 5.32
N PRO A 55 40.53 -1.88 6.27
CA PRO A 55 40.65 -3.30 6.56
C PRO A 55 39.49 -4.10 5.95
N ILE A 56 39.74 -4.81 4.84
CA ILE A 56 38.90 -5.95 4.44
C ILE A 56 38.98 -6.99 5.56
N LEU A 57 37.99 -6.98 6.46
CA LEU A 57 37.86 -7.94 7.55
C LEU A 57 37.02 -9.12 7.05
N LYS A 58 37.67 -10.26 6.80
CA LYS A 58 36.98 -11.49 6.39
C LYS A 58 36.71 -12.36 7.61
N MET A 59 35.44 -12.69 7.85
CA MET A 59 35.04 -13.60 8.94
C MET A 59 34.21 -14.74 8.36
N ASN A 60 34.74 -15.95 8.42
CA ASN A 60 34.08 -17.13 7.86
C ASN A 60 33.77 -18.12 8.99
N ASN A 61 32.55 -18.66 9.02
CA ASN A 61 32.13 -19.72 9.94
C ASN A 61 32.34 -19.39 11.43
N LEU A 62 32.19 -18.13 11.83
CA LEU A 62 32.38 -17.73 13.22
C LEU A 62 31.08 -17.84 14.00
N ASN A 63 31.14 -18.45 15.18
CA ASN A 63 30.15 -18.24 16.22
C ASN A 63 30.72 -17.23 17.23
N ALA A 64 30.97 -16.00 16.75
CA ALA A 64 31.60 -14.97 17.57
C ALA A 64 30.66 -14.65 18.74
N ILE A 65 31.14 -14.82 19.98
CA ILE A 65 30.32 -14.64 21.17
C ILE A 65 30.01 -13.15 21.39
N GLN A 66 30.95 -12.25 21.06
CA GLN A 66 30.77 -10.78 21.09
C GLN A 66 31.77 -10.08 20.15
N ILE A 67 31.31 -9.14 19.31
CA ILE A 67 32.16 -8.18 18.59
C ILE A 67 32.01 -6.81 19.24
N LYS A 68 33.11 -6.09 19.52
CA LYS A 68 33.06 -4.70 20.01
C LYS A 68 33.66 -3.73 18.98
N MET A 69 32.84 -2.83 18.46
CA MET A 69 33.22 -1.74 17.56
C MET A 69 32.54 -0.44 18.02
N ASP A 70 33.31 0.60 18.28
CA ASP A 70 32.77 1.92 18.66
C ASP A 70 33.49 3.00 17.88
N ASN A 71 32.73 3.84 17.19
CA ASN A 71 33.24 4.96 16.40
C ASN A 71 34.31 4.55 15.35
N SER A 72 34.10 3.40 14.70
CA SER A 72 35.01 2.83 13.71
C SER A 72 34.52 3.08 12.27
N SER A 73 35.42 3.25 11.31
CA SER A 73 35.10 3.25 9.87
C SER A 73 35.77 2.07 9.19
N ILE A 74 34.99 1.21 8.54
CA ILE A 74 35.46 -0.08 8.04
C ILE A 74 34.97 -0.28 6.59
N ASP A 75 35.91 -0.56 5.69
CA ASP A 75 35.63 -0.77 4.28
C ASP A 75 35.74 -2.26 3.92
N GLY A 76 34.80 -2.76 3.12
CA GLY A 76 34.92 -4.07 2.47
C GLY A 76 34.88 -5.25 3.44
N ILE A 77 34.11 -5.16 4.53
CA ILE A 77 33.83 -6.32 5.39
C ILE A 77 33.25 -7.45 4.54
N ASN A 78 33.72 -8.68 4.77
CA ASN A 78 33.11 -9.87 4.18
C ASN A 78 32.88 -10.91 5.28
N TRP A 79 31.63 -11.02 5.73
CA TRP A 79 31.22 -12.01 6.72
C TRP A 79 30.38 -13.11 6.05
N LYS A 80 30.80 -14.35 6.22
CA LYS A 80 30.13 -15.52 5.68
C LYS A 80 29.86 -16.56 6.78
N ASN A 81 28.62 -17.01 6.90
CA ASN A 81 28.20 -18.00 7.89
C ASN A 81 28.59 -17.61 9.32
N THR A 82 28.41 -16.34 9.67
CA THR A 82 28.91 -15.77 10.92
C THR A 82 27.75 -15.35 11.81
N ASN A 83 27.76 -15.78 13.07
CA ASN A 83 26.86 -15.31 14.10
C ASN A 83 27.56 -14.21 14.91
N ILE A 84 26.93 -13.04 14.99
CA ILE A 84 27.44 -11.89 15.74
C ILE A 84 26.50 -11.51 16.88
N SER A 85 25.71 -12.45 17.38
CA SER A 85 24.82 -12.27 18.55
C SER A 85 25.53 -11.56 19.71
N ASN A 86 24.81 -10.72 20.45
CA ASN A 86 25.31 -10.00 21.64
C ASN A 86 26.55 -9.08 21.43
N SER A 87 26.90 -8.77 20.19
CA SER A 87 27.93 -7.79 19.85
C SER A 87 27.52 -6.35 20.22
N TYR A 88 28.51 -5.51 20.52
CA TYR A 88 28.36 -4.08 20.74
C TYR A 88 28.96 -3.32 19.55
N ILE A 89 28.11 -2.80 18.66
CA ILE A 89 28.53 -1.99 17.52
C ILE A 89 27.77 -0.66 17.58
N LYS A 90 28.48 0.44 17.82
CA LYS A 90 27.88 1.76 17.98
C LYS A 90 28.62 2.80 17.15
N LYS A 91 27.87 3.74 16.55
CA LYS A 91 28.40 4.90 15.79
C LYS A 91 29.48 4.54 14.76
N SER A 92 29.43 3.31 14.23
CA SER A 92 30.42 2.81 13.28
C SER A 92 29.87 2.89 11.86
N THR A 93 30.76 3.09 10.89
CA THR A 93 30.44 3.14 9.46
C THR A 93 31.06 1.94 8.74
N PHE A 94 30.27 1.29 7.90
CA PHE A 94 30.63 0.13 7.11
C PHE A 94 30.38 0.43 5.64
N ASN A 95 31.43 0.49 4.83
CA ASN A 95 31.31 0.77 3.40
C ASN A 95 31.34 -0.54 2.59
N SER A 96 30.26 -0.76 1.83
CA SER A 96 30.05 -1.90 0.94
C SER A 96 30.24 -3.30 1.58
N PRO A 97 29.77 -3.56 2.82
CA PRO A 97 30.00 -4.84 3.47
C PRO A 97 29.21 -5.96 2.78
N GLN A 98 29.84 -7.13 2.64
CA GLN A 98 29.27 -8.36 2.10
C GLN A 98 28.94 -9.31 3.25
N LEU A 99 27.66 -9.60 3.46
CA LEU A 99 27.14 -10.25 4.66
C LEU A 99 26.26 -11.43 4.23
N LEU A 100 26.91 -12.57 4.00
CA LEU A 100 26.30 -13.81 3.53
C LEU A 100 26.02 -14.76 4.70
N LYS A 101 24.76 -15.14 4.91
CA LYS A 101 24.35 -16.05 5.99
C LYS A 101 24.82 -15.58 7.37
N VAL A 102 24.70 -14.28 7.61
CA VAL A 102 25.07 -13.67 8.89
C VAL A 102 23.85 -13.64 9.81
N THR A 103 24.04 -14.02 11.07
CA THR A 103 23.00 -13.93 12.09
C THR A 103 23.27 -12.77 13.04
N PHE A 104 22.34 -11.82 13.05
CA PHE A 104 22.22 -10.72 13.99
C PHE A 104 21.11 -11.07 14.98
N ASN A 105 21.43 -11.25 16.25
CA ASN A 105 20.45 -11.63 17.27
C ASN A 105 20.65 -10.83 18.55
N LYS A 106 19.57 -10.20 19.03
CA LYS A 106 19.56 -9.35 20.24
C LYS A 106 20.65 -8.29 20.21
N LEU A 107 20.70 -7.54 19.11
CA LEU A 107 21.72 -6.52 18.86
C LEU A 107 21.13 -5.13 18.84
N ARG A 108 21.94 -4.17 19.30
CA ARG A 108 21.67 -2.74 19.14
C ARG A 108 22.73 -2.15 18.21
N LEU A 109 22.28 -1.77 17.01
CA LEU A 109 23.06 -1.14 15.94
C LEU A 109 22.53 0.27 15.64
N ASP A 110 21.97 0.92 16.65
CA ASP A 110 21.44 2.28 16.53
C ASP A 110 22.53 3.26 16.09
N ASP A 111 22.14 4.23 15.26
CA ASP A 111 23.03 5.27 14.74
C ASP A 111 24.27 4.73 13.98
N THR A 112 24.24 3.47 13.54
CA THR A 112 25.29 2.89 12.67
C THR A 112 25.00 3.17 11.21
N LYS A 113 26.05 3.17 10.38
CA LYS A 113 25.94 3.40 8.94
C LYS A 113 26.48 2.20 8.19
N PHE A 114 25.67 1.62 7.32
CA PHE A 114 26.03 0.62 6.35
C PHE A 114 25.73 1.22 4.97
N ILE A 115 26.76 1.61 4.23
CA ILE A 115 26.59 2.20 2.89
C ILE A 115 26.72 1.08 1.86
N LYS A 116 25.70 0.89 1.02
CA LYS A 116 25.63 -0.19 0.00
C LYS A 116 25.89 -1.60 0.56
N PRO A 117 25.32 -1.99 1.73
CA PRO A 117 25.55 -3.32 2.27
C PRO A 117 24.84 -4.39 1.45
N SER A 118 25.44 -5.57 1.35
CA SER A 118 24.83 -6.76 0.76
C SER A 118 24.52 -7.76 1.87
N PHE A 119 23.24 -7.92 2.22
CA PHE A 119 22.72 -8.90 3.15
C PHE A 119 22.07 -10.05 2.36
N GLN A 120 22.78 -11.17 2.22
CA GLN A 120 22.28 -12.34 1.50
C GLN A 120 22.04 -13.49 2.47
N SER A 121 20.83 -14.07 2.47
CA SER A 121 20.46 -15.17 3.37
C SER A 121 20.72 -14.88 4.86
N SER A 122 20.69 -13.60 5.24
CA SER A 122 21.03 -13.13 6.58
C SER A 122 19.77 -13.03 7.46
N ARG A 123 19.97 -13.13 8.77
CA ARG A 123 18.88 -13.18 9.77
C ARG A 123 19.07 -12.08 10.79
N PHE A 124 18.06 -11.24 10.96
CA PHE A 124 17.95 -10.28 12.04
C PHE A 124 16.83 -10.72 12.97
N ILE A 125 17.14 -10.91 14.24
CA ILE A 125 16.21 -11.38 15.27
C ILE A 125 16.36 -10.48 16.48
N ASP A 126 15.29 -9.77 16.84
CA ASP A 126 15.29 -8.83 17.98
C ASP A 126 16.44 -7.81 17.88
N VAL A 127 16.61 -7.21 16.69
CA VAL A 127 17.68 -6.25 16.39
C VAL A 127 17.12 -4.83 16.33
N SER A 128 17.83 -3.86 16.91
CA SER A 128 17.55 -2.44 16.72
C SER A 128 18.54 -1.84 15.72
N LEU A 129 18.00 -1.26 14.66
CA LEU A 129 18.69 -0.48 13.61
C LEU A 129 18.24 1.00 13.64
N LEU A 130 17.67 1.44 14.78
CA LEU A 130 17.06 2.76 14.97
C LEU A 130 18.00 3.89 14.50
N LYS A 131 17.48 4.80 13.67
CA LYS A 131 18.23 5.97 13.13
C LYS A 131 19.51 5.62 12.36
N GLY A 132 19.72 4.36 12.02
CA GLY A 132 20.85 3.94 11.20
C GLY A 132 20.66 4.31 9.73
N SER A 133 21.75 4.31 8.96
CA SER A 133 21.73 4.51 7.51
C SER A 133 22.14 3.21 6.83
N TYR A 134 21.34 2.78 5.85
CA TYR A 134 21.40 1.52 5.09
C TYR A 134 21.15 1.80 3.60
N ILE A 135 21.59 2.98 3.14
CA ILE A 135 21.39 3.49 1.78
C ILE A 135 21.90 2.48 0.76
N GLU A 136 21.10 2.26 -0.29
CA GLU A 136 21.35 1.33 -1.39
C GLU A 136 21.60 -0.13 -0.93
N SER A 137 21.11 -0.50 0.26
CA SER A 137 21.24 -1.87 0.76
C SER A 137 20.59 -2.89 -0.16
N GLN A 138 21.25 -4.04 -0.31
CA GLN A 138 20.74 -5.20 -1.03
C GLN A 138 20.38 -6.26 0.02
N ILE A 139 19.08 -6.47 0.25
CA ILE A 139 18.55 -7.44 1.22
C ILE A 139 17.90 -8.57 0.43
N GLN A 140 18.60 -9.68 0.29
CA GLN A 140 18.15 -10.80 -0.52
C GLN A 140 18.02 -12.09 0.31
N ASP A 141 16.92 -12.81 0.10
CA ASP A 141 16.63 -14.11 0.74
C ASP A 141 16.76 -14.05 2.28
N SER A 142 16.49 -12.89 2.86
CA SER A 142 16.82 -12.56 4.26
C SER A 142 15.57 -12.40 5.11
N THR A 143 15.72 -12.51 6.42
CA THR A 143 14.62 -12.35 7.38
C THR A 143 14.95 -11.29 8.42
N LEU A 144 14.06 -10.32 8.56
CA LEU A 144 14.06 -9.36 9.66
C LEU A 144 12.85 -9.67 10.55
N SER A 145 13.11 -10.19 11.74
CA SER A 145 12.08 -10.61 12.69
C SER A 145 12.21 -9.83 14.00
N ASN A 146 11.14 -9.14 14.37
CA ASN A 146 11.11 -8.21 15.50
C ASN A 146 12.23 -7.16 15.42
N THR A 147 12.54 -6.72 14.20
CA THR A 147 13.57 -5.69 13.99
C THR A 147 12.96 -4.31 14.13
N ASN A 148 13.58 -3.45 14.93
CA ASN A 148 13.26 -2.03 14.98
C ASN A 148 14.10 -1.30 13.93
N ILE A 149 13.47 -0.79 12.87
CA ILE A 149 14.15 0.05 11.87
C ILE A 149 13.60 1.48 11.86
N GLU A 150 13.02 1.93 12.97
CA GLU A 150 12.42 3.27 13.04
C GLU A 150 13.44 4.36 12.71
N GLN A 151 12.98 5.40 12.02
CA GLN A 151 13.77 6.59 11.64
C GLN A 151 15.06 6.29 10.88
N SER A 152 15.21 5.07 10.36
CA SER A 152 16.39 4.67 9.60
C SER A 152 16.23 5.04 8.12
N ASP A 153 17.35 5.08 7.44
CA ASP A 153 17.43 5.47 6.04
C ASP A 153 17.83 4.28 5.15
N PHE A 154 16.91 3.86 4.30
CA PHE A 154 17.04 2.78 3.32
C PHE A 154 16.78 3.30 1.89
N GLU A 155 17.09 4.58 1.63
CA GLU A 155 16.96 5.15 0.29
C GLU A 155 17.67 4.27 -0.76
N GLY A 156 16.99 3.99 -1.87
CA GLY A 156 17.52 3.18 -2.96
C GLY A 156 17.72 1.69 -2.65
N ALA A 157 17.26 1.21 -1.49
CA ALA A 157 17.41 -0.19 -1.11
C ALA A 157 16.66 -1.15 -2.06
N SER A 158 17.21 -2.34 -2.23
CA SER A 158 16.61 -3.45 -2.98
C SER A 158 16.35 -4.61 -2.03
N ILE A 159 15.09 -5.01 -1.91
CA ILE A 159 14.63 -6.05 -0.99
C ILE A 159 13.95 -7.15 -1.80
N ILE A 160 14.56 -8.33 -1.82
CA ILE A 160 14.17 -9.42 -2.70
C ILE A 160 13.97 -10.70 -1.87
N ASN A 161 12.87 -11.42 -2.12
CA ASN A 161 12.56 -12.73 -1.52
C ASN A 161 12.69 -12.74 0.02
N SER A 162 12.31 -11.65 0.67
CA SER A 162 12.60 -11.43 2.09
C SER A 162 11.33 -11.31 2.92
N LYS A 163 11.47 -11.58 4.22
CA LYS A 163 10.39 -11.42 5.20
C LYS A 163 10.77 -10.34 6.19
N ILE A 164 9.88 -9.38 6.39
CA ILE A 164 10.08 -8.29 7.35
C ILE A 164 8.92 -8.29 8.32
N LYS A 165 9.24 -8.45 9.60
CA LYS A 165 8.33 -8.31 10.72
C LYS A 165 8.97 -7.39 11.75
N GLY A 166 8.33 -6.29 12.07
CA GLY A 166 8.88 -5.35 13.04
C GLY A 166 8.18 -4.00 13.06
N SER A 167 8.84 -3.03 13.70
CA SER A 167 8.41 -1.63 13.69
C SER A 167 9.19 -0.87 12.63
N LEU A 168 8.47 -0.32 11.66
CA LEU A 168 9.03 0.47 10.57
C LEU A 168 8.37 1.85 10.61
N ASN A 169 8.59 2.64 11.66
CA ASN A 169 8.03 3.99 11.76
C ASN A 169 9.00 5.06 11.25
N LYS A 170 8.47 5.99 10.44
CA LYS A 170 9.22 7.12 9.86
C LYS A 170 10.48 6.68 9.11
N VAL A 171 10.42 5.55 8.41
CA VAL A 171 11.57 5.02 7.64
C VAL A 171 11.64 5.71 6.29
N ASN A 172 12.85 5.96 5.78
CA ASN A 172 13.06 6.39 4.40
C ASN A 172 13.34 5.17 3.52
N PHE A 173 12.48 4.93 2.54
CA PHE A 173 12.60 3.91 1.50
C PHE A 173 12.40 4.53 0.12
N ILE A 174 12.64 5.83 -0.05
CA ILE A 174 12.52 6.49 -1.34
C ILE A 174 13.38 5.77 -2.39
N HIS A 175 12.88 5.64 -3.62
CA HIS A 175 13.55 4.95 -4.73
C HIS A 175 13.86 3.46 -4.50
N SER A 176 13.24 2.82 -3.51
CA SER A 176 13.50 1.41 -3.20
C SER A 176 12.80 0.44 -4.17
N LYS A 177 13.27 -0.80 -4.19
CA LYS A 177 12.70 -1.91 -4.96
C LYS A 177 12.36 -3.07 -4.04
N TRP A 178 11.15 -3.61 -4.20
CA TRP A 178 10.62 -4.69 -3.39
C TRP A 178 10.08 -5.79 -4.30
N LEU A 179 10.66 -6.98 -4.22
CA LEU A 179 10.25 -8.13 -5.03
C LEU A 179 10.03 -9.35 -4.14
N ASN A 180 8.83 -9.92 -4.20
CA ASN A 180 8.45 -11.12 -3.43
C ASN A 180 8.68 -10.94 -1.91
N VAL A 181 8.25 -9.79 -1.38
CA VAL A 181 8.43 -9.44 0.03
C VAL A 181 7.14 -9.62 0.81
N SER A 182 7.22 -10.26 1.98
CA SER A 182 6.14 -10.25 2.97
C SER A 182 6.50 -9.29 4.09
N LEU A 183 5.61 -8.33 4.36
CA LEU A 183 5.75 -7.38 5.45
C LEU A 183 4.58 -7.56 6.42
N LEU A 184 4.91 -7.65 7.70
CA LEU A 184 3.96 -7.82 8.80
C LEU A 184 4.27 -6.83 9.93
N GLY A 185 3.26 -6.09 10.37
CA GLY A 185 3.37 -5.19 11.52
C GLY A 185 2.74 -3.84 11.28
N THR A 186 3.16 -2.85 12.06
CA THR A 186 2.73 -1.45 11.91
C THR A 186 3.88 -0.63 11.32
N PHE A 187 3.58 0.16 10.29
CA PHE A 187 4.60 0.96 9.63
C PHE A 187 4.11 2.31 9.11
N SER A 188 5.05 3.24 9.03
CA SER A 188 4.94 4.59 8.48
C SER A 188 6.28 4.98 7.86
N GLY A 189 6.29 5.88 6.89
CA GLY A 189 7.53 6.24 6.22
C GLY A 189 7.33 6.78 4.83
N ASP A 190 8.44 7.11 4.19
CA ASP A 190 8.47 7.56 2.81
C ASP A 190 8.94 6.45 1.89
N TYR A 191 8.07 6.03 0.99
CA TYR A 191 8.27 5.01 -0.03
C TYR A 191 8.11 5.61 -1.44
N SER A 192 8.17 6.95 -1.55
CA SER A 192 7.91 7.63 -2.81
C SER A 192 8.88 7.15 -3.89
N HIS A 193 8.39 7.11 -5.14
CA HIS A 193 9.16 6.64 -6.30
C HIS A 193 9.64 5.17 -6.23
N SER A 194 9.11 4.37 -5.30
CA SER A 194 9.53 2.97 -5.15
C SER A 194 8.77 2.02 -6.08
N GLN A 195 9.29 0.81 -6.23
CA GLN A 195 8.70 -0.27 -7.02
C GLN A 195 8.38 -1.46 -6.12
N PHE A 196 7.13 -1.92 -6.16
CA PHE A 196 6.63 -3.07 -5.41
C PHE A 196 6.08 -4.11 -6.37
N GLU A 197 6.66 -5.31 -6.36
CA GLU A 197 6.20 -6.44 -7.15
C GLU A 197 6.01 -7.67 -6.26
N ASN A 198 4.81 -8.26 -6.33
CA ASN A 198 4.43 -9.45 -5.56
C ASN A 198 4.58 -9.25 -4.04
N MET A 199 4.32 -8.04 -3.54
CA MET A 199 4.38 -7.72 -2.11
C MET A 199 3.14 -8.24 -1.40
N GLN A 200 3.31 -8.78 -0.19
CA GLN A 200 2.22 -9.23 0.67
C GLN A 200 2.17 -8.46 1.98
N LEU A 201 1.01 -7.88 2.26
CA LEU A 201 0.66 -7.12 3.46
C LEU A 201 -0.54 -7.79 4.13
N ASN A 202 -0.28 -8.85 4.88
CA ASN A 202 -1.31 -9.55 5.63
C ASN A 202 -1.27 -9.07 7.08
N ASP A 203 -2.44 -8.84 7.70
CA ASP A 203 -2.58 -8.49 9.12
C ASP A 203 -1.70 -7.30 9.54
N SER A 204 -1.59 -6.30 8.67
CA SER A 204 -0.67 -5.17 8.82
C SER A 204 -1.40 -3.84 8.96
N THR A 205 -0.72 -2.85 9.54
CA THR A 205 -1.24 -1.48 9.64
C THR A 205 -0.25 -0.50 9.01
N ILE A 206 -0.73 0.30 8.06
CA ILE A 206 0.03 1.39 7.45
C ILE A 206 -0.59 2.71 7.92
N ASN A 207 0.20 3.51 8.63
CA ASN A 207 -0.24 4.83 9.08
C ASN A 207 0.60 5.90 8.38
N GLN A 208 -0.06 6.82 7.66
CA GLN A 208 0.60 7.99 7.06
C GLN A 208 1.81 7.63 6.18
N GLY A 209 1.78 6.47 5.54
CA GLY A 209 2.81 6.04 4.59
C GLY A 209 2.72 6.85 3.30
N LYS A 210 3.85 7.30 2.76
CA LYS A 210 3.92 8.02 1.48
C LYS A 210 4.39 7.08 0.39
N PHE A 211 3.48 6.67 -0.47
CA PHE A 211 3.73 5.84 -1.66
C PHE A 211 3.62 6.68 -2.94
N SER A 212 3.75 8.01 -2.85
CA SER A 212 3.53 8.89 -4.00
C SER A 212 4.45 8.54 -5.16
N LYS A 213 3.93 8.57 -6.40
CA LYS A 213 4.69 8.25 -7.62
C LYS A 213 5.33 6.84 -7.64
N SER A 214 4.82 5.91 -6.83
CA SER A 214 5.31 4.53 -6.81
C SER A 214 4.62 3.67 -7.87
N THR A 215 5.18 2.48 -8.11
CA THR A 215 4.52 1.43 -8.89
C THR A 215 4.24 0.24 -7.99
N LEU A 216 2.97 -0.17 -7.89
CA LEU A 216 2.52 -1.35 -7.16
C LEU A 216 1.97 -2.36 -8.17
N LYS A 217 2.60 -3.53 -8.28
CA LYS A 217 2.20 -4.61 -9.18
C LYS A 217 2.00 -5.90 -8.39
N ASN A 218 0.85 -6.54 -8.57
CA ASN A 218 0.49 -7.80 -7.89
C ASN A 218 0.63 -7.70 -6.36
N VAL A 219 0.28 -6.55 -5.79
CA VAL A 219 0.34 -6.35 -4.34
C VAL A 219 -0.92 -6.95 -3.72
N ILE A 220 -0.72 -7.78 -2.69
CA ILE A 220 -1.79 -8.43 -1.95
C ILE A 220 -1.86 -7.80 -0.56
N ILE A 221 -3.03 -7.30 -0.20
CA ILE A 221 -3.28 -6.70 1.11
C ILE A 221 -4.47 -7.42 1.75
N ASN A 222 -4.31 -8.10 2.88
CA ASN A 222 -5.42 -8.79 3.53
C ASN A 222 -5.51 -8.45 5.02
N LYS A 223 -6.74 -8.33 5.54
CA LYS A 223 -6.99 -8.11 6.97
C LYS A 223 -6.18 -6.97 7.57
N SER A 224 -5.94 -5.94 6.78
CA SER A 224 -5.03 -4.84 7.08
C SER A 224 -5.78 -3.52 7.13
N THR A 225 -5.16 -2.56 7.82
CA THR A 225 -5.69 -1.21 7.98
C THR A 225 -4.71 -0.21 7.35
N LEU A 226 -5.19 0.60 6.41
CA LEU A 226 -4.42 1.67 5.77
C LEU A 226 -5.07 2.99 6.13
N ASN A 227 -4.38 3.79 6.95
CA ASN A 227 -4.84 5.08 7.44
C ASN A 227 -4.00 6.21 6.83
N GLN A 228 -4.66 7.12 6.11
CA GLN A 228 -4.04 8.35 5.57
C GLN A 228 -2.80 8.07 4.71
N VAL A 229 -2.82 6.96 3.96
CA VAL A 229 -1.74 6.56 3.07
C VAL A 229 -1.84 7.34 1.76
N ASP A 230 -0.73 7.90 1.31
CA ASP A 230 -0.66 8.68 0.07
C ASP A 230 -0.13 7.82 -1.08
N PHE A 231 -1.02 7.38 -1.95
CA PHE A 231 -0.74 6.73 -3.23
C PHE A 231 -0.86 7.69 -4.42
N SER A 232 -0.83 9.01 -4.23
CA SER A 232 -1.04 9.95 -5.33
C SER A 232 -0.02 9.78 -6.45
N ASN A 233 -0.45 9.99 -7.70
CA ASN A 233 0.39 9.86 -8.90
C ASN A 233 1.02 8.47 -9.08
N SER A 234 0.48 7.43 -8.44
CA SER A 234 1.04 6.08 -8.49
C SER A 234 0.41 5.27 -9.61
N LYS A 235 1.10 4.18 -9.99
CA LYS A 235 0.56 3.17 -10.89
C LYS A 235 0.31 1.89 -10.11
N ILE A 236 -0.94 1.44 -10.08
CA ILE A 236 -1.41 0.30 -9.29
C ILE A 236 -2.03 -0.71 -10.24
N PHE A 237 -1.37 -1.87 -10.39
CA PHE A 237 -1.79 -2.94 -11.27
C PHE A 237 -2.03 -4.21 -10.47
N LYS A 238 -3.23 -4.78 -10.59
CA LYS A 238 -3.61 -6.06 -9.97
C LYS A 238 -3.44 -6.04 -8.45
N LEU A 239 -3.92 -4.98 -7.80
CA LEU A 239 -4.00 -4.97 -6.35
C LEU A 239 -5.18 -5.85 -5.92
N ALA A 240 -4.88 -6.90 -5.18
CA ALA A 240 -5.88 -7.79 -4.61
C ALA A 240 -6.01 -7.52 -3.11
N SER A 241 -7.22 -7.31 -2.63
CA SER A 241 -7.44 -7.05 -1.21
C SER A 241 -8.71 -7.67 -0.65
N THR A 242 -8.61 -8.29 0.52
CA THR A 242 -9.76 -8.89 1.21
C THR A 242 -9.82 -8.47 2.67
N SER A 243 -11.01 -8.05 3.12
CA SER A 243 -11.29 -7.74 4.54
C SER A 243 -10.42 -6.61 5.10
N ASN A 244 -10.21 -5.54 4.33
CA ASN A 244 -9.38 -4.41 4.73
C ASN A 244 -10.20 -3.19 5.16
N THR A 245 -9.54 -2.28 5.88
CA THR A 245 -10.05 -0.94 6.16
C THR A 245 -9.13 0.11 5.54
N LEU A 246 -9.68 0.97 4.69
CA LEU A 246 -8.99 2.05 3.99
C LEU A 246 -9.56 3.41 4.45
N ASN A 247 -8.88 4.08 5.37
CA ASN A 247 -9.35 5.35 5.94
C ASN A 247 -8.58 6.53 5.35
N GLN A 248 -9.29 7.45 4.68
CA GLN A 248 -8.75 8.73 4.21
C GLN A 248 -7.49 8.60 3.33
N ASN A 249 -7.40 7.53 2.54
CA ASN A 249 -6.26 7.30 1.64
C ASN A 249 -6.35 8.18 0.38
N ASN A 250 -5.21 8.59 -0.15
CA ASN A 250 -5.12 9.45 -1.32
C ASN A 250 -4.62 8.67 -2.54
N PHE A 251 -5.48 8.51 -3.54
CA PHE A 251 -5.23 7.91 -4.85
C PHE A 251 -5.33 8.94 -5.99
N SER A 252 -5.24 10.23 -5.69
CA SER A 252 -5.44 11.27 -6.69
C SER A 252 -4.39 11.20 -7.80
N ASN A 253 -4.80 11.43 -9.04
CA ASN A 253 -3.96 11.37 -10.25
C ASN A 253 -3.32 9.99 -10.52
N SER A 254 -3.81 8.92 -9.88
CA SER A 254 -3.23 7.58 -10.04
C SER A 254 -3.86 6.79 -11.19
N GLU A 255 -3.10 5.85 -11.74
CA GLU A 255 -3.60 4.83 -12.67
C GLU A 255 -3.84 3.55 -11.90
N ILE A 256 -5.10 3.12 -11.78
CA ILE A 256 -5.49 1.95 -11.00
C ILE A 256 -6.23 0.98 -11.92
N LYS A 257 -5.63 -0.19 -12.13
CA LYS A 257 -6.16 -1.23 -13.01
C LYS A 257 -6.20 -2.57 -12.29
N ASP A 258 -7.25 -3.34 -12.57
CA ASP A 258 -7.56 -4.64 -11.98
C ASP A 258 -7.60 -4.55 -10.44
N PHE A 259 -8.26 -3.52 -9.89
CA PHE A 259 -8.40 -3.31 -8.46
C PHE A 259 -9.47 -4.24 -7.88
N ASN A 260 -9.03 -5.38 -7.37
CA ASN A 260 -9.91 -6.44 -6.88
C ASN A 260 -9.98 -6.37 -5.36
N ILE A 261 -10.95 -5.61 -4.84
CA ILE A 261 -11.20 -5.50 -3.40
C ILE A 261 -12.51 -6.19 -3.02
N ASN A 262 -12.49 -6.99 -1.96
CA ASN A 262 -13.65 -7.74 -1.50
C ASN A 262 -13.81 -7.58 0.02
N LYS A 263 -15.03 -7.34 0.51
CA LYS A 263 -15.29 -7.13 1.95
C LYS A 263 -14.44 -6.00 2.53
N THR A 264 -14.20 -4.96 1.77
CA THR A 264 -13.34 -3.84 2.18
C THR A 264 -14.19 -2.64 2.59
N PHE A 265 -13.76 -1.97 3.65
CA PHE A 265 -14.37 -0.72 4.11
C PHE A 265 -13.49 0.46 3.67
N ILE A 266 -14.02 1.35 2.85
CA ILE A 266 -13.37 2.62 2.46
C ILE A 266 -14.12 3.75 3.15
N ASN A 267 -13.42 4.49 4.01
CA ASN A 267 -13.98 5.64 4.73
C ASN A 267 -13.24 6.93 4.36
N GLY A 268 -13.89 7.75 3.54
CA GLY A 268 -13.31 8.92 2.90
C GLY A 268 -12.25 8.56 1.86
N GLY A 269 -11.34 9.49 1.62
CA GLY A 269 -10.25 9.33 0.66
C GLY A 269 -10.57 9.94 -0.71
N SER A 270 -9.52 10.11 -1.50
CA SER A 270 -9.57 10.80 -2.78
C SER A 270 -9.07 9.90 -3.91
N PHE A 271 -9.88 9.75 -4.94
CA PHE A 271 -9.59 9.21 -6.27
C PHE A 271 -9.73 10.33 -7.32
N HIS A 272 -9.52 11.58 -6.90
CA HIS A 272 -9.65 12.73 -7.79
C HIS A 272 -8.73 12.60 -9.00
N ASN A 273 -9.27 12.82 -10.20
CA ASN A 273 -8.51 12.78 -11.45
C ASN A 273 -7.73 11.45 -11.68
N SER A 274 -8.19 10.34 -11.09
CA SER A 274 -7.58 9.02 -11.30
C SER A 274 -8.25 8.26 -12.44
N THR A 275 -7.60 7.19 -12.92
CA THR A 275 -8.29 6.12 -13.68
C THR A 275 -8.46 4.91 -12.78
N PHE A 276 -9.64 4.29 -12.80
CA PHE A 276 -9.99 3.20 -11.89
C PHE A 276 -10.83 2.13 -12.59
N ASP A 277 -10.36 0.89 -12.59
CA ASP A 277 -11.14 -0.30 -12.97
C ASP A 277 -10.92 -1.49 -12.01
N GLY A 278 -11.91 -2.38 -11.93
CA GLY A 278 -11.83 -3.57 -11.07
C GLY A 278 -13.16 -4.04 -10.47
N ASN A 279 -13.03 -4.92 -9.48
CA ASN A 279 -14.14 -5.55 -8.76
C ASN A 279 -14.12 -5.12 -7.29
N ILE A 280 -15.23 -4.58 -6.82
CA ILE A 280 -15.37 -4.04 -5.47
C ILE A 280 -16.52 -4.68 -4.68
N ASN A 281 -16.85 -5.94 -4.99
CA ASN A 281 -17.98 -6.66 -4.44
C ASN A 281 -17.97 -6.75 -2.90
N ASN A 282 -19.15 -6.75 -2.30
CA ASN A 282 -19.39 -6.89 -0.85
C ASN A 282 -18.65 -5.84 0.00
N SER A 283 -18.36 -4.67 -0.57
CA SER A 283 -17.59 -3.62 0.10
C SER A 283 -18.49 -2.47 0.54
N THR A 284 -17.97 -1.59 1.40
CA THR A 284 -18.64 -0.35 1.78
C THR A 284 -17.72 0.83 1.53
N ILE A 285 -18.23 1.87 0.86
CA ILE A 285 -17.49 3.07 0.45
C ILE A 285 -18.28 4.29 0.93
N ASN A 286 -17.77 4.98 1.94
CA ASN A 286 -18.42 6.12 2.55
C ASN A 286 -17.61 7.39 2.29
N GLY A 287 -18.22 8.44 1.74
CA GLY A 287 -17.60 9.78 1.66
C GLY A 287 -16.36 9.89 0.77
N ALA A 288 -16.06 8.90 -0.06
CA ALA A 288 -14.92 8.94 -0.98
C ALA A 288 -15.20 9.90 -2.15
N THR A 289 -14.14 10.51 -2.71
CA THR A 289 -14.26 11.40 -3.88
C THR A 289 -13.61 10.80 -5.10
N PHE A 290 -14.39 10.54 -6.14
CA PHE A 290 -13.99 10.12 -7.50
C PHE A 290 -14.17 11.28 -8.50
N SER A 291 -14.14 12.54 -8.06
CA SER A 291 -14.43 13.67 -8.93
C SER A 291 -13.40 13.78 -10.06
N SER A 292 -13.86 14.13 -11.27
CA SER A 292 -13.03 14.19 -12.49
C SER A 292 -12.28 12.90 -12.84
N SER A 293 -12.62 11.77 -12.23
CA SER A 293 -11.97 10.48 -12.51
C SER A 293 -12.51 9.81 -13.77
N ILE A 294 -11.81 8.77 -14.24
CA ILE A 294 -12.31 7.85 -15.25
C ILE A 294 -12.51 6.49 -14.60
N VAL A 295 -13.77 6.10 -14.40
CA VAL A 295 -14.19 4.84 -13.77
C VAL A 295 -14.62 3.88 -14.87
N LYS A 296 -13.95 2.75 -15.03
CA LYS A 296 -14.23 1.77 -16.10
C LYS A 296 -14.52 0.40 -15.51
N LYS A 297 -15.45 -0.35 -16.12
CA LYS A 297 -15.64 -1.79 -15.91
C LYS A 297 -15.77 -2.18 -14.43
N ILE A 298 -16.53 -1.40 -13.66
CA ILE A 298 -16.73 -1.68 -12.24
C ILE A 298 -17.82 -2.72 -12.05
N SER A 299 -17.49 -3.76 -11.30
CA SER A 299 -18.46 -4.69 -10.70
C SER A 299 -18.53 -4.46 -9.20
N ALA A 300 -19.72 -4.13 -8.70
CA ALA A 300 -19.96 -3.74 -7.32
C ALA A 300 -21.18 -4.48 -6.72
N ASN A 301 -21.25 -5.79 -6.87
CA ASN A 301 -22.34 -6.62 -6.34
C ASN A 301 -22.36 -6.57 -4.81
N ASN A 302 -23.54 -6.32 -4.24
CA ASN A 302 -23.76 -6.17 -2.79
C ASN A 302 -22.86 -5.10 -2.16
N THR A 303 -22.48 -4.06 -2.91
CA THR A 303 -21.63 -2.98 -2.43
C THR A 303 -22.48 -1.80 -1.98
N ILE A 304 -22.07 -1.13 -0.90
CA ILE A 304 -22.72 0.07 -0.39
C ILE A 304 -21.82 1.26 -0.70
N PHE A 305 -22.35 2.27 -1.39
CA PHE A 305 -21.73 3.57 -1.57
C PHE A 305 -22.63 4.61 -0.89
N ASN A 306 -22.10 5.34 0.08
CA ASN A 306 -22.82 6.42 0.74
C ASN A 306 -22.06 7.73 0.60
N LYS A 307 -22.73 8.77 0.12
CA LYS A 307 -22.17 10.14 0.02
C LYS A 307 -20.87 10.20 -0.79
N VAL A 308 -20.76 9.36 -1.82
CA VAL A 308 -19.61 9.29 -2.72
C VAL A 308 -19.76 10.33 -3.82
N ASN A 309 -18.68 11.07 -4.08
CA ASN A 309 -18.66 12.13 -5.08
C ASN A 309 -18.03 11.66 -6.40
N PHE A 310 -18.86 11.36 -7.39
CA PHE A 310 -18.51 11.07 -8.78
C PHE A 310 -18.66 12.28 -9.73
N SER A 311 -18.79 13.51 -9.21
CA SER A 311 -19.03 14.68 -10.06
C SER A 311 -17.94 14.88 -11.11
N LYS A 312 -18.33 15.30 -12.32
CA LYS A 312 -17.42 15.52 -13.47
C LYS A 312 -16.64 14.28 -13.93
N SER A 313 -16.94 13.10 -13.40
CA SER A 313 -16.24 11.87 -13.78
C SER A 313 -16.78 11.28 -15.08
N LYS A 314 -16.03 10.34 -15.66
CA LYS A 314 -16.47 9.52 -16.80
C LYS A 314 -16.63 8.08 -16.33
N LEU A 315 -17.86 7.59 -16.27
CA LEU A 315 -18.19 6.22 -15.90
C LEU A 315 -18.51 5.40 -17.15
N PHE A 316 -17.78 4.30 -17.35
CA PHE A 316 -17.98 3.37 -18.46
C PHE A 316 -18.19 1.96 -17.92
N GLN A 317 -19.32 1.33 -18.23
CA GLN A 317 -19.63 -0.04 -17.80
C GLN A 317 -19.61 -0.17 -16.26
N PHE A 318 -20.35 0.71 -15.58
CA PHE A 318 -20.49 0.68 -14.13
C PHE A 318 -21.70 -0.18 -13.76
N SER A 319 -21.46 -1.25 -13.01
CA SER A 319 -22.47 -2.25 -12.67
C SER A 319 -22.51 -2.53 -11.17
N ILE A 320 -23.69 -2.33 -10.58
CA ILE A 320 -24.01 -2.66 -9.19
C ILE A 320 -25.29 -3.49 -9.19
N THR A 321 -25.28 -4.60 -8.46
CA THR A 321 -26.46 -5.46 -8.29
C THR A 321 -26.72 -5.63 -6.80
N SER A 322 -27.98 -5.40 -6.37
CA SER A 322 -28.40 -5.56 -4.96
C SER A 322 -27.54 -4.78 -3.95
N GLY A 323 -27.01 -3.62 -4.39
CA GLY A 323 -26.20 -2.72 -3.56
C GLY A 323 -26.91 -1.40 -3.28
N SER A 324 -26.18 -0.42 -2.75
CA SER A 324 -26.70 0.92 -2.45
C SER A 324 -25.77 2.01 -2.98
N LEU A 325 -26.35 3.11 -3.44
CA LEU A 325 -25.72 4.32 -3.98
C LEU A 325 -26.35 5.57 -3.35
N ASN A 326 -26.61 5.54 -2.05
CA ASN A 326 -27.35 6.60 -1.36
C ASN A 326 -26.55 7.90 -1.25
N ASP A 327 -27.22 9.03 -1.49
CA ASP A 327 -26.71 10.40 -1.42
C ASP A 327 -25.45 10.63 -2.28
N ASN A 328 -25.28 9.84 -3.35
CA ASN A 328 -24.13 9.95 -4.23
C ASN A 328 -24.29 11.08 -5.24
N ASN A 329 -23.20 11.77 -5.53
CA ASN A 329 -23.18 12.90 -6.47
C ASN A 329 -22.54 12.48 -7.80
N PHE A 330 -23.32 12.37 -8.85
CA PHE A 330 -22.91 12.14 -10.25
C PHE A 330 -23.02 13.41 -11.11
N SER A 331 -23.26 14.59 -10.53
CA SER A 331 -23.50 15.80 -11.31
C SER A 331 -22.37 16.10 -12.31
N ASN A 332 -22.73 16.59 -13.49
CA ASN A 332 -21.81 16.91 -14.58
C ASN A 332 -20.96 15.71 -15.08
N SER A 333 -21.34 14.46 -14.76
CA SER A 333 -20.60 13.28 -15.21
C SER A 333 -20.98 12.87 -16.64
N GLN A 334 -20.14 12.03 -17.25
CA GLN A 334 -20.49 11.28 -18.46
C GLN A 334 -20.65 9.81 -18.09
N ILE A 335 -21.82 9.23 -18.32
CA ILE A 335 -22.14 7.86 -17.97
C ILE A 335 -22.47 7.08 -19.24
N LYS A 336 -21.75 5.98 -19.45
CA LYS A 336 -22.01 5.03 -20.52
C LYS A 336 -22.14 3.61 -19.97
N ASP A 337 -23.19 2.92 -20.38
CA ASP A 337 -23.49 1.53 -19.97
C ASP A 337 -23.62 1.39 -18.44
N PHE A 338 -24.76 1.82 -17.90
CA PHE A 338 -25.02 1.93 -16.46
C PHE A 338 -26.06 0.91 -15.98
N ASN A 339 -25.64 -0.01 -15.11
CA ASN A 339 -26.48 -1.06 -14.58
C ASN A 339 -26.57 -0.95 -13.06
N ILE A 340 -27.78 -0.71 -12.55
CA ILE A 340 -28.08 -0.59 -11.12
C ILE A 340 -29.23 -1.51 -10.72
N ASN A 341 -29.33 -2.69 -11.36
CA ASN A 341 -30.41 -3.65 -11.10
C ASN A 341 -30.54 -3.97 -9.60
N LYS A 342 -31.78 -3.86 -9.08
CA LYS A 342 -32.11 -4.10 -7.66
C LYS A 342 -31.35 -3.22 -6.66
N ALA A 343 -30.69 -2.15 -7.10
CA ALA A 343 -29.95 -1.27 -6.20
C ALA A 343 -30.84 -0.19 -5.57
N HIS A 344 -30.41 0.35 -4.43
CA HIS A 344 -31.02 1.51 -3.78
C HIS A 344 -30.24 2.79 -4.11
N LEU A 345 -30.87 3.79 -4.71
CA LEU A 345 -30.27 5.08 -5.11
C LEU A 345 -30.92 6.26 -4.39
N ASN A 346 -31.12 6.19 -3.07
CA ASN A 346 -31.83 7.26 -2.38
C ASN A 346 -31.05 8.59 -2.47
N GLY A 347 -31.65 9.65 -2.98
CA GLY A 347 -31.01 10.99 -3.01
C GLY A 347 -29.86 11.14 -4.01
N GLY A 348 -29.73 10.22 -4.99
CA GLY A 348 -28.69 10.30 -6.01
C GLY A 348 -28.83 11.55 -6.89
N ASN A 349 -27.75 12.29 -7.11
CA ASN A 349 -27.75 13.52 -7.92
C ASN A 349 -27.08 13.30 -9.28
N PHE A 350 -27.84 13.36 -10.37
CA PHE A 350 -27.39 13.27 -11.77
C PHE A 350 -27.65 14.58 -12.53
N ASP A 351 -27.67 15.73 -11.83
CA ASP A 351 -27.84 17.02 -12.47
C ASP A 351 -26.76 17.29 -13.53
N ASN A 352 -27.17 17.72 -14.72
CA ASN A 352 -26.27 17.98 -15.86
C ASN A 352 -25.43 16.75 -16.30
N THR A 353 -25.86 15.53 -15.99
CA THR A 353 -25.17 14.30 -16.42
C THR A 353 -25.52 13.95 -17.88
N THR A 354 -24.54 13.48 -18.65
CA THR A 354 -24.79 12.88 -19.97
C THR A 354 -24.87 11.35 -19.87
N PHE A 355 -25.91 10.75 -20.43
CA PHE A 355 -26.12 9.31 -20.48
C PHE A 355 -26.08 8.77 -21.92
N ASP A 356 -25.26 7.74 -22.16
CA ASP A 356 -25.17 6.99 -23.42
C ASP A 356 -25.18 5.46 -23.17
N GLY A 357 -25.48 4.68 -24.21
CA GLY A 357 -25.42 3.22 -24.19
C GLY A 357 -26.63 2.56 -23.52
N ASN A 358 -26.36 1.48 -22.79
CA ASN A 358 -27.39 0.66 -22.17
C ASN A 358 -27.67 1.08 -20.72
N PHE A 359 -28.94 1.06 -20.32
CA PHE A 359 -29.36 1.39 -18.96
C PHE A 359 -30.20 0.26 -18.39
N ASN A 360 -29.96 -0.08 -17.12
CA ASN A 360 -30.76 -1.08 -16.42
C ASN A 360 -31.09 -0.60 -15.00
N PHE A 361 -32.35 -0.21 -14.82
CA PHE A 361 -32.96 0.25 -13.58
C PHE A 361 -33.99 -0.76 -13.05
N LYS A 362 -34.04 -1.97 -13.63
CA LYS A 362 -35.00 -2.98 -13.23
C LYS A 362 -34.89 -3.25 -11.73
N ASP A 363 -36.04 -3.20 -11.05
CA ASP A 363 -36.20 -3.39 -9.61
C ASP A 363 -35.38 -2.41 -8.73
N ALA A 364 -34.80 -1.35 -9.31
CA ALA A 364 -34.06 -0.34 -8.55
C ALA A 364 -35.02 0.59 -7.79
N ASP A 365 -34.63 1.02 -6.60
CA ASP A 365 -35.34 2.06 -5.85
C ASP A 365 -34.66 3.41 -6.12
N LEU A 366 -35.29 4.24 -6.94
CA LEU A 366 -34.73 5.52 -7.39
C LEU A 366 -35.25 6.69 -6.57
N CYS A 367 -35.53 6.46 -5.29
CA CYS A 367 -36.19 7.48 -4.51
C CYS A 367 -35.34 8.77 -4.34
N LYS A 368 -35.97 9.95 -4.45
CA LYS A 368 -35.30 11.27 -4.34
C LYS A 368 -34.16 11.47 -5.36
N VAL A 369 -34.13 10.69 -6.44
CA VAL A 369 -33.11 10.85 -7.47
C VAL A 369 -33.39 12.10 -8.30
N ASN A 370 -32.35 12.89 -8.54
CA ASN A 370 -32.42 14.08 -9.36
C ASN A 370 -31.75 13.84 -10.72
N PHE A 371 -32.51 13.78 -11.80
CA PHE A 371 -32.02 13.73 -13.19
C PHE A 371 -32.11 15.08 -13.92
N LYS A 372 -32.39 16.19 -13.23
CA LYS A 372 -32.59 17.50 -13.87
C LYS A 372 -31.45 17.84 -14.85
N ASN A 373 -31.78 18.41 -16.00
CA ASN A 373 -30.82 18.77 -17.05
C ASN A 373 -29.98 17.61 -17.61
N ALA A 374 -30.31 16.35 -17.29
CA ALA A 374 -29.57 15.22 -17.83
C ALA A 374 -29.81 15.10 -19.34
N SER A 375 -28.74 14.91 -20.10
CA SER A 375 -28.81 14.67 -21.54
C SER A 375 -28.83 13.17 -21.82
N ILE A 376 -29.91 12.66 -22.39
CA ILE A 376 -30.11 11.21 -22.63
C ILE A 376 -30.09 10.91 -24.12
N LYS A 377 -29.03 10.26 -24.62
CA LYS A 377 -28.88 9.98 -26.06
C LYS A 377 -29.87 8.94 -26.59
N ASN A 378 -30.19 7.91 -25.78
CA ASN A 378 -31.19 6.90 -26.12
C ASN A 378 -32.37 6.98 -25.14
N LEU A 379 -33.19 8.04 -25.30
CA LEU A 379 -34.31 8.33 -24.41
C LEU A 379 -35.33 7.19 -24.33
N LYS A 380 -35.58 6.48 -25.44
CA LYS A 380 -36.50 5.34 -25.47
C LYS A 380 -36.05 4.22 -24.54
N ALA A 381 -34.78 3.82 -24.61
CA ALA A 381 -34.23 2.77 -23.74
C ALA A 381 -34.18 3.20 -22.28
N PHE A 382 -33.80 4.46 -22.01
CA PHE A 382 -33.79 5.03 -20.67
C PHE A 382 -35.19 5.01 -20.04
N ASN A 383 -36.21 5.47 -20.75
CA ASN A 383 -37.60 5.48 -20.29
C ASN A 383 -38.14 4.05 -20.08
N GLN A 384 -37.81 3.11 -20.97
CA GLN A 384 -38.20 1.70 -20.79
C GLN A 384 -37.59 1.12 -19.52
N SER A 385 -36.32 1.43 -19.25
CA SER A 385 -35.63 1.02 -18.04
C SER A 385 -36.26 1.63 -16.77
N LEU A 386 -36.60 2.93 -16.80
CA LEU A 386 -37.29 3.60 -15.69
C LEU A 386 -38.62 2.93 -15.33
N LYS A 387 -39.40 2.47 -16.33
CA LYS A 387 -40.67 1.73 -16.10
C LYS A 387 -40.51 0.43 -15.32
N LEU A 388 -39.32 -0.16 -15.36
CA LEU A 388 -39.00 -1.37 -14.64
C LEU A 388 -38.45 -1.10 -13.23
N ALA A 389 -38.25 0.17 -12.85
CA ALA A 389 -37.82 0.53 -11.50
C ALA A 389 -38.90 0.16 -10.48
N LYS A 390 -38.44 -0.25 -9.30
CA LYS A 390 -39.32 -0.60 -8.18
C LYS A 390 -40.08 0.64 -7.69
N SER A 391 -39.41 1.78 -7.64
CA SER A 391 -39.94 3.03 -7.10
C SER A 391 -39.32 4.23 -7.81
N LEU A 392 -40.15 5.23 -8.14
CA LEU A 392 -39.77 6.55 -8.63
C LEU A 392 -40.29 7.63 -7.65
N CYS A 393 -40.22 7.34 -6.35
CA CYS A 393 -40.74 8.23 -5.33
C CYS A 393 -39.91 9.51 -5.24
N GLN A 394 -40.54 10.68 -5.36
CA GLN A 394 -39.88 11.99 -5.31
C GLN A 394 -38.72 12.18 -6.32
N VAL A 395 -38.85 11.67 -7.54
CA VAL A 395 -37.82 11.77 -8.59
C VAL A 395 -38.00 13.04 -9.41
N THR A 396 -36.90 13.73 -9.72
CA THR A 396 -36.88 14.82 -10.71
C THR A 396 -36.38 14.28 -12.05
N LEU A 397 -37.15 14.47 -13.13
CA LEU A 397 -36.82 14.02 -14.48
C LEU A 397 -35.86 14.98 -15.22
N PRO A 398 -35.30 14.58 -16.38
CA PRO A 398 -34.43 15.42 -17.19
C PRO A 398 -34.97 16.81 -17.55
N ASP A 399 -36.27 16.92 -17.82
CA ASP A 399 -36.97 18.18 -18.12
C ASP A 399 -37.33 19.00 -16.87
N GLY A 400 -37.00 18.50 -15.67
CA GLY A 400 -37.30 19.12 -14.39
C GLY A 400 -38.67 18.75 -13.82
N LYS A 401 -39.49 17.95 -14.51
CA LYS A 401 -40.78 17.48 -13.96
C LYS A 401 -40.57 16.56 -12.78
N PHE A 402 -41.53 16.60 -11.85
CA PHE A 402 -41.50 15.78 -10.65
C PHE A 402 -42.37 14.52 -10.81
N VAL A 403 -41.82 13.39 -10.37
CA VAL A 403 -42.47 12.08 -10.41
C VAL A 403 -42.59 11.56 -8.99
N ASN A 404 -43.78 11.08 -8.65
CA ASN A 404 -44.07 10.59 -7.32
C ASN A 404 -44.83 9.26 -7.37
N VAL A 405 -44.17 8.22 -7.92
CA VAL A 405 -44.80 6.93 -8.21
C VAL A 405 -44.25 5.82 -7.31
N ASN A 406 -45.14 4.93 -6.84
CA ASN A 406 -44.82 3.79 -5.98
C ASN A 406 -44.14 4.18 -4.65
N CYS A 407 -44.55 5.31 -4.05
CA CYS A 407 -44.11 5.74 -2.72
C CYS A 407 -44.73 4.89 -1.61
N GLN A 408 -44.01 3.86 -1.15
CA GLN A 408 -44.44 2.99 -0.05
C GLN A 408 -43.66 3.32 1.23
N PRO A 409 -44.20 3.04 2.43
CA PRO A 409 -43.49 3.22 3.70
C PRO A 409 -42.17 2.45 3.78
N SER A 410 -42.04 1.35 3.02
CA SER A 410 -40.82 0.56 2.89
C SER A 410 -39.71 1.23 2.08
N ASN A 411 -40.01 2.31 1.36
CA ASN A 411 -39.01 3.10 0.64
C ASN A 411 -38.38 4.06 1.66
N PHE A 412 -37.06 4.21 1.63
CA PHE A 412 -36.27 5.03 2.57
C PHE A 412 -36.72 6.51 2.70
N CYS A 413 -37.59 6.97 1.81
CA CYS A 413 -38.02 8.36 1.66
C CYS A 413 -39.42 8.67 2.18
N TYR A 414 -40.07 7.78 2.95
CA TYR A 414 -41.40 8.08 3.48
C TYR A 414 -41.34 9.22 4.52
N LYS A 415 -41.33 10.45 4.01
CA LYS A 415 -41.73 11.70 4.66
C LYS A 415 -42.51 12.49 3.61
N GLN A 416 -43.78 12.76 3.90
CA GLN A 416 -44.63 13.62 3.07
C GLN A 416 -44.03 15.03 3.08
N GLU A 417 -43.48 15.47 1.95
CA GLU A 417 -43.26 16.88 1.69
C GLU A 417 -44.29 17.34 0.66
N ASN A 418 -45.10 18.32 1.05
CA ASN A 418 -46.10 18.98 0.20
C ASN A 418 -45.36 19.87 -0.81
N ASN A 419 -45.24 19.43 -2.07
CA ASN A 419 -44.77 20.31 -3.15
C ASN A 419 -45.81 20.37 -4.28
N ASN A 420 -46.30 21.60 -4.50
CA ASN A 420 -47.19 22.02 -5.59
C ASN A 420 -46.42 22.15 -6.92
N GLN A 421 -45.98 21.02 -7.48
CA GLN A 421 -45.47 20.94 -8.85
C GLN A 421 -46.36 20.02 -9.69
N ASP A 422 -46.31 20.15 -11.02
CA ASP A 422 -47.02 19.28 -11.96
C ASP A 422 -46.55 17.83 -11.78
N ASN A 423 -47.24 17.09 -10.92
CA ASN A 423 -46.82 15.80 -10.40
C ASN A 423 -47.33 14.68 -11.29
N ILE A 424 -46.43 13.81 -11.75
CA ILE A 424 -46.82 12.50 -12.30
C ILE A 424 -47.17 11.60 -11.12
N GLN A 425 -48.48 11.35 -10.92
CA GLN A 425 -49.01 10.63 -9.76
C GLN A 425 -49.07 9.12 -9.97
N ASP A 426 -49.16 8.63 -11.22
CA ASP A 426 -49.18 7.21 -11.52
C ASP A 426 -48.46 6.84 -12.85
N TRP A 427 -48.34 5.54 -13.11
CA TRP A 427 -47.68 5.02 -14.33
C TRP A 427 -48.43 5.35 -15.63
N SER A 428 -49.72 5.69 -15.56
CA SER A 428 -50.53 6.01 -16.74
C SER A 428 -50.19 7.40 -17.27
N ASP A 429 -50.00 8.38 -16.38
CA ASP A 429 -49.54 9.73 -16.72
C ASP A 429 -48.08 9.75 -17.19
N PHE A 430 -47.26 8.85 -16.63
CA PHE A 430 -45.90 8.63 -17.13
C PHE A 430 -45.90 8.16 -18.60
N ASN A 431 -46.83 7.28 -18.98
CA ASN A 431 -46.92 6.76 -20.34
C ASN A 431 -47.32 7.81 -21.38
N LYS A 432 -48.16 8.80 -21.03
CA LYS A 432 -48.54 9.91 -21.92
C LYS A 432 -47.35 10.81 -22.25
N ASN A 433 -46.61 11.24 -21.24
CA ASN A 433 -45.42 12.10 -21.41
C ASN A 433 -44.29 11.43 -22.21
N VAL A 434 -44.18 10.09 -22.17
CA VAL A 434 -43.21 9.36 -23.00
C VAL A 434 -43.61 9.33 -24.48
N GLN A 435 -44.90 9.44 -24.81
CA GLN A 435 -45.37 9.42 -26.20
C GLN A 435 -45.25 10.78 -26.90
N GLU A 436 -45.29 11.88 -26.16
CA GLU A 436 -45.19 13.26 -26.69
C GLU A 436 -43.76 13.66 -27.09
N ASN A 437 -42.73 12.90 -26.68
CA ASN A 437 -41.33 13.12 -27.05
C ASN A 437 -40.84 12.19 -28.19
N LYS A 438 -41.75 11.74 -29.06
CA LYS A 438 -41.41 11.12 -30.36
C LYS A 438 -41.27 12.20 -31.42
#